data_AF-A0AAW6M6S5-F1
#
_entry.id   AF-A0AAW6M6S5-F1
#
_cell.length_a   1.000
_cell.length_b   1.000
_cell.length_c   1.000
_cell.angle_alpha   90.00
_cell.angle_beta   90.00
_cell.angle_gamma   90.00
#
_symmetry.space_group_name_H-M   'P 1'
#
loop_
_entity.id
_entity.type
_entity.pdbx_description
1 polymer ?
#
loop_
_entity_poly.entity_id
_entity_poly.type
_entity_poly.pdbx_seq_one_letter_code
_entity_poly.pdbx_strand_id
1 'polypeptide(L)' 'MRRVEGSSGVSLMECTNPVKDKWRIRWDVQEKENGSASYMEEEFGHKPTDEEIHTLVMSWYNSQTDAAILSGFAY' A
#
# COMPACT_ATOMS: atom_id res chain seq x y z
N MET A 1 3.62 -6.80 -0.68
CA MET A 1 2.63 -5.80 -1.12
C MET A 1 1.67 -6.38 -2.16
N ARG A 2 0.36 -6.11 -2.04
CA ARG A 2 -0.66 -6.51 -3.04
C ARG A 2 -1.75 -5.43 -3.13
N ARG A 3 -2.37 -5.28 -4.30
CA ARG A 3 -3.56 -4.44 -4.45
C ARG A 3 -4.81 -5.19 -3.98
N VAL A 4 -5.65 -4.53 -3.20
CA VAL A 4 -6.89 -5.08 -2.60
C VAL A 4 -8.05 -4.12 -2.88
N GLU A 5 -9.24 -4.67 -3.09
CA GLU A 5 -10.48 -3.90 -3.16
C GLU A 5 -11.16 -3.87 -1.78
N GLY A 6 -11.61 -2.70 -1.36
CA GLY A 6 -12.30 -2.48 -0.09
C GLY A 6 -13.20 -1.25 -0.12
N SER A 7 -13.48 -0.69 1.05
CA SER A 7 -14.29 0.51 1.20
C SER A 7 -13.42 1.78 1.20
N SER A 8 -13.98 2.91 0.76
CA SER A 8 -13.32 4.23 0.80
C SER A 8 -12.96 4.68 2.21
N GLY A 9 -13.68 4.23 3.24
CA GLY A 9 -13.43 4.57 4.64
C GLY A 9 -12.36 3.74 5.35
N VAL A 10 -11.45 3.08 4.61
CA VAL A 10 -10.46 2.19 5.21
C VAL A 10 -9.35 2.96 5.95
N SER A 11 -8.92 2.46 7.11
CA SER A 11 -7.79 3.03 7.83
C SER A 11 -6.46 2.68 7.14
N LEU A 12 -5.62 3.70 6.90
CA LEU A 12 -4.29 3.55 6.27
C LEU A 12 -3.32 2.73 7.12
N MET A 13 -3.50 2.74 8.44
CA MET A 13 -2.74 1.92 9.37
C MET A 13 -3.71 1.25 10.34
N GLU A 14 -3.60 -0.06 10.46
CA GLU A 14 -4.50 -0.86 11.30
C GLU A 14 -3.75 -1.98 12.01
N CYS A 15 -3.96 -2.14 13.32
CA CYS A 15 -3.50 -3.32 14.05
C CYS A 15 -4.48 -4.46 13.80
N THR A 16 -4.03 -5.49 13.07
CA THR A 16 -4.84 -6.65 12.71
C THR A 16 -4.80 -7.76 13.74
N ASN A 17 -3.71 -7.85 14.50
CA ASN A 17 -3.60 -8.82 15.58
C ASN A 17 -2.71 -8.28 16.71
N PRO A 18 -3.29 -7.81 17.82
CA PRO A 18 -2.51 -7.27 18.94
C PRO A 18 -1.67 -8.34 19.66
N VAL A 19 -2.03 -9.63 19.56
CA VAL A 19 -1.29 -10.73 20.20
C VAL A 19 -0.03 -11.09 19.40
N LYS A 20 -0.08 -10.92 18.08
CA LYS A 20 1.03 -11.22 17.17
C LYS A 20 1.77 -9.96 16.69
N ASP A 21 1.45 -8.81 17.29
CA ASP A 21 1.86 -7.47 16.86
C ASP A 21 1.78 -7.27 15.34
N LYS A 22 0.69 -7.75 14.73
CA LYS A 22 0.51 -7.64 13.28
C LYS A 22 -0.15 -6.33 12.91
N TRP A 23 0.53 -5.56 12.08
CA TRP A 23 0.05 -4.29 11.56
C TRP A 23 -0.15 -4.39 10.06
N ARG A 24 -1.16 -3.69 9.55
CA ARG A 24 -1.34 -3.53 8.12
C ARG A 24 -1.25 -2.07 7.75
N ILE A 25 -0.48 -1.83 6.71
CA ILE A 25 -0.32 -0.53 6.09
C ILE A 25 -0.98 -0.58 4.74
N ARG A 26 -1.80 0.43 4.46
CA ARG A 26 -2.54 0.60 3.23
C ARG A 26 -2.19 1.95 2.63
N TRP A 27 -1.91 1.99 1.35
CA TRP A 27 -1.54 3.20 0.62
C TRP A 27 -2.06 3.15 -0.82
N ASP A 28 -1.86 4.22 -1.58
CA ASP A 28 -2.38 4.36 -2.94
C ASP A 28 -3.89 4.09 -3.02
N VAL A 29 -4.66 4.78 -2.17
CA VAL A 29 -6.12 4.64 -2.12
C VAL A 29 -6.73 5.30 -3.35
N GLN A 30 -7.37 4.49 -4.19
CA GLN A 30 -8.09 4.91 -5.38
C GLN A 30 -9.57 4.63 -5.17
N GLU A 31 -10.31 5.68 -4.83
CA GLU A 31 -11.76 5.63 -4.67
C GLU A 31 -12.45 5.52 -6.03
N LYS A 32 -13.49 4.69 -6.09
CA LYS A 32 -14.36 4.51 -7.25
C LYS A 32 -15.68 5.22 -6.98
N GLU A 33 -16.34 5.68 -8.04
CA GLU A 33 -17.62 6.39 -7.97
C GLU A 33 -18.76 5.60 -7.29
N ASN A 34 -18.62 4.27 -7.21
CA ASN A 34 -19.58 3.37 -6.56
C ASN A 34 -19.38 3.25 -5.04
N GLY A 35 -18.50 4.04 -4.42
CA GLY A 35 -18.19 3.99 -2.99
C GLY A 35 -17.24 2.85 -2.57
N SER A 36 -16.73 2.08 -3.53
CA SER A 36 -15.62 1.14 -3.30
C SER A 36 -14.29 1.86 -3.48
N ALA A 37 -13.21 1.33 -2.91
CA ALA A 37 -11.86 1.82 -3.14
C ALA A 37 -10.91 0.65 -3.40
N SER A 38 -9.88 0.87 -4.20
CA SER A 38 -8.75 -0.06 -4.31
C SER A 38 -7.52 0.56 -3.68
N TYR A 39 -6.73 -0.22 -2.94
CA TYR A 39 -5.52 0.27 -2.28
C TYR A 39 -4.46 -0.83 -2.25
N MET A 40 -3.20 -0.42 -2.19
CA MET A 40 -2.10 -1.32 -1.89
C MET A 40 -2.10 -1.66 -0.40
N GLU A 41 -1.83 -2.92 -0.07
CA GLU A 41 -1.78 -3.44 1.30
C GLU A 41 -0.47 -4.22 1.52
N GLU A 42 0.13 -4.02 2.69
CA GLU A 42 1.22 -4.85 3.22
C GLU A 42 1.03 -5.12 4.71
N GLU A 43 1.43 -6.33 5.14
CA GLU A 43 1.36 -6.78 6.53
C GLU A 43 2.76 -6.78 7.14
N PHE A 44 2.88 -6.16 8.30
CA PHE A 44 4.06 -6.11 9.15
C PHE A 44 3.86 -7.00 10.38
N GLY A 45 4.93 -7.66 10.81
CA GLY A 45 4.96 -8.47 12.03
C GLY A 45 5.30 -7.68 13.29
N HIS A 46 5.33 -6.36 13.19
CA HIS A 46 5.59 -5.41 14.25
C HIS A 46 4.88 -4.09 13.92
N LYS A 47 4.75 -3.19 14.90
CA LYS A 47 4.33 -1.80 14.64
C LYS A 47 5.39 -1.10 13.78
N PRO A 48 5.12 -0.79 12.50
CA PRO A 48 6.13 -0.20 11.63
C PRO A 48 6.44 1.23 12.08
N THR A 49 7.70 1.63 11.91
CA THR A 49 8.12 3.02 12.13
C THR A 49 7.74 3.90 10.95
N ASP A 50 7.80 5.22 11.14
CA ASP A 50 7.57 6.17 10.04
C ASP A 50 8.57 5.96 8.88
N GLU A 51 9.83 5.65 9.19
CA GLU A 51 10.87 5.35 8.19
C GLU A 51 10.55 4.09 7.38
N GLU A 52 10.04 3.04 8.02
CA GLU A 52 9.65 1.80 7.32
C GLU A 52 8.45 2.04 6.40
N ILE A 53 7.44 2.77 6.87
CA ILE A 53 6.27 3.14 6.06
C ILE A 53 6.71 3.99 4.87
N HIS A 54 7.54 5.00 5.11
CA HIS A 54 8.03 5.91 4.07
C HIS A 54 8.84 5.15 3.01
N THR A 55 9.77 4.29 3.45
CA THR A 55 10.60 3.46 2.56
C THR A 55 9.74 2.51 1.74
N LEU A 56 8.76 1.85 2.34
CA LEU A 56 7.84 0.95 1.65
C LEU A 56 7.07 1.68 0.54
N VAL A 57 6.43 2.79 0.89
CA VAL A 57 5.58 3.56 -0.04
C VAL A 57 6.41 4.14 -1.17
N MET A 58 7.56 4.75 -0.85
CA MET A 58 8.48 5.28 -1.86
C MET A 58 9.03 4.19 -2.77
N SER A 59 9.45 3.05 -2.22
CA SER A 59 9.98 1.94 -3.02
C SER A 59 8.95 1.43 -4.02
N TRP A 60 7.67 1.36 -3.62
CA TRP A 60 6.62 0.95 -4.52
C TRP A 60 6.38 1.96 -5.64
N TYR A 61 6.21 3.25 -5.31
CA TYR A 61 6.01 4.29 -6.34
C TYR A 61 7.19 4.38 -7.30
N ASN A 62 8.42 4.37 -6.78
CA ASN A 62 9.62 4.39 -7.63
C ASN A 62 9.66 3.18 -8.57
N SER A 63 9.29 1.99 -8.09
CA SER A 63 9.21 0.80 -8.96
C SER A 63 8.15 0.94 -10.05
N GLN A 64 6.98 1.53 -9.77
CA GLN A 64 5.97 1.80 -10.79
C GLN A 64 6.45 2.83 -11.82
N THR A 65 7.11 3.90 -11.37
CA THR A 65 7.69 4.92 -12.24
C THR A 65 8.79 4.34 -13.12
N ASP A 66 9.70 3.54 -12.55
CA ASP A 66 10.79 2.91 -13.29
C ASP A 66 10.24 1.96 -14.37
N ALA A 67 9.25 1.13 -14.03
CA ALA A 67 8.57 0.27 -15.00
C ALA A 67 7.89 1.06 -16.12
N ALA A 68 7.21 2.17 -15.79
CA ALA A 68 6.59 3.03 -16.79
C ALA A 68 7.62 3.65 -17.74
N ILE A 69 8.72 4.19 -17.20
CA ILE A 69 9.83 4.76 -17.98
C ILE A 69 10.38 3.68 -18.91
N LEU A 70 10.77 2.53 -18.38
CA LEU A 70 11.39 1.44 -19.14
C LEU A 70 10.46 0.85 -20.20
N SER A 71 9.15 0.77 -19.94
CA SER A 71 8.17 0.32 -20.94
C SER A 71 8.12 1.22 -22.17
N GLY A 72 8.42 2.52 -22.01
CA GLY A 72 8.50 3.48 -23.12
C GLY A 72 9.78 3.36 -23.96
N PHE A 73 10.78 2.60 -23.48
CA PHE A 73 12.05 2.35 -24.17
C PHE A 73 12.11 0.99 -24.88
N ALA A 74 11.11 0.12 -24.70
CA ALA A 74 11.03 -1.14 -25.43
C ALA A 74 10.55 -0.86 -26.88
N TYR A 75 11.43 -1.09 -27.85
CA TYR A 75 11.19 -0.95 -29.30
C TYR A 75 10.82 -2.29 -29.94
#